data_AF-L1K322-F1
#
_entry.id   AF-L1K322-F1
#
_cell.length_a   1.000
_cell.length_b   1.000
_cell.length_c   1.000
_cell.angle_alpha   90.00
_cell.angle_beta   90.00
_cell.angle_gamma   90.00
#
_symmetry.space_group_name_H-M   'P 1'
#
loop_
_entity.id
_entity.type
_entity.pdbx_description
1 polymer ?
#
loop_
_entity_poly.entity_id
_entity_poly.type
_entity_poly.pdbx_seq_one_letter_code
_entity_poly.pdbx_strand_id
1 'polypeptide(L)'
;MGPETKKPDEYNTTKREKIILRPSAALPPANVNAKQIANKFTSQIREMHKMCGGRLDLIHMMFCQIAEHNGKPPIPPQSMLLLLELTPEDCKEHPVIVSDVALEKAFAKMIKPEDNADVFYTKVISVVEQQVARSKHATVEIEKLRPAFKELHEACGGSSKALFAFFMELLPEEQRGQYSLPMWVSMVMKLPPQTTHIELDHFTDCFAQAMDSTDTAESILPKVRKHIELNQDPKAAAAKAAEIDRQAKEIAEREKAAQAHAQSGPSAEAVELVNKFATNIKELHSATEGRVSLIHAAFCSVAESNGKPRIPPQAMGSLLELTKEDTMKNPVTASLEQLTKAFAKLVRPEETVENFQSKVVEVVDKCTRRAQHASKQISILSPALTKLHEACEGSSKSLFEFFMDLVPEAQRPGLTQEQWNSLIMKVHPKTEKIPLDVFILSFQDSMDDSDDSSKILPVLEKHIEMLNSGGAARGKTSQEEEATNVNPSAPRTWEALLRKLSQEAKVKLWERVTKENRSLVVN
;
A
#
# COMPACT_ATOMS: atom_id res chain seq x y z
N MET A 1 11.26 9.55 -79.36
CA MET A 1 9.94 9.11 -78.87
C MET A 1 10.17 7.96 -77.89
N GLY A 2 9.85 8.18 -76.62
CA GLY A 2 9.80 7.18 -75.56
C GLY A 2 9.10 7.82 -74.35
N PRO A 3 7.96 7.31 -73.87
CA PRO A 3 7.15 8.03 -72.89
C PRO A 3 7.50 7.63 -71.45
N GLU A 4 7.81 8.69 -70.69
CA GLU A 4 7.26 9.05 -69.37
C GLU A 4 7.24 8.00 -68.25
N THR A 5 8.16 8.22 -67.31
CA THR A 5 8.13 7.74 -65.93
C THR A 5 6.95 8.34 -65.16
N LYS A 6 6.04 7.49 -64.69
CA LYS A 6 4.96 7.86 -63.77
C LYS A 6 5.53 8.31 -62.42
N LYS A 7 5.04 9.45 -61.93
CA LYS A 7 5.22 9.91 -60.55
C LYS A 7 4.54 8.93 -59.56
N PRO A 8 5.07 8.75 -58.34
CA PRO A 8 4.39 7.98 -57.31
C PRO A 8 3.17 8.77 -56.80
N ASP A 9 2.05 8.06 -56.70
CA ASP A 9 0.75 8.58 -56.32
C ASP A 9 0.76 9.22 -54.92
N GLU A 10 0.11 10.38 -54.83
CA GLU A 10 -0.28 11.02 -53.59
C GLU A 10 -1.10 10.04 -52.74
N TYR A 11 -0.66 9.83 -51.50
CA TYR A 11 -1.43 9.12 -50.49
C TYR A 11 -2.77 9.84 -50.28
N ASN A 12 -3.81 9.23 -50.84
CA ASN A 12 -5.20 9.56 -50.62
C ASN A 12 -5.52 9.37 -49.14
N THR A 13 -5.46 10.45 -48.37
CA THR A 13 -5.86 10.48 -46.96
C THR A 13 -7.38 10.36 -46.90
N THR A 14 -7.85 9.12 -46.79
CA THR A 14 -9.25 8.81 -46.52
C THR A 14 -9.69 9.55 -45.26
N LYS A 15 -10.64 10.46 -45.44
CA LYS A 15 -11.34 11.19 -44.37
C LYS A 15 -11.82 10.19 -43.31
N ARG A 16 -11.20 10.21 -42.13
CA ARG A 16 -11.68 9.50 -40.94
C ARG A 16 -13.02 10.11 -40.55
N GLU A 17 -14.11 9.37 -40.74
CA GLU A 17 -15.41 9.74 -40.21
C GLU A 17 -15.36 9.67 -38.68
N LYS A 18 -15.57 10.81 -38.02
CA LYS A 18 -15.78 10.87 -36.57
C LYS A 18 -17.14 10.26 -36.26
N ILE A 19 -17.16 9.04 -35.75
CA ILE A 19 -18.37 8.44 -35.18
C ILE A 19 -18.67 9.15 -33.86
N ILE A 20 -19.76 9.93 -33.84
CA ILE A 20 -20.29 10.57 -32.63
C ILE A 20 -21.27 9.59 -31.99
N LEU A 21 -20.88 9.01 -30.84
CA LEU A 21 -21.70 8.05 -30.09
C LEU A 21 -22.79 8.74 -29.26
N ARG A 22 -23.99 8.16 -29.25
CA ARG A 22 -25.09 8.54 -28.34
C ARG A 22 -25.12 7.60 -27.12
N PRO A 23 -25.31 8.09 -25.88
CA PRO A 23 -25.33 7.24 -24.69
C PRO A 23 -26.56 6.33 -24.61
N SER A 24 -26.36 5.05 -24.28
CA SER A 24 -27.40 4.18 -23.72
C SER A 24 -27.68 4.56 -22.25
N ALA A 25 -28.88 4.27 -21.75
CA ALA A 25 -29.42 4.77 -20.48
C ALA A 25 -28.46 4.56 -19.30
N ALA A 26 -27.88 5.67 -18.82
CA ALA A 26 -26.99 5.67 -17.66
C ALA A 26 -27.77 5.34 -16.39
N LEU A 27 -27.25 4.43 -15.58
CA LEU A 27 -27.65 4.32 -14.18
C LEU A 27 -27.46 5.70 -13.52
N PRO A 28 -28.48 6.24 -12.81
CA PRO A 28 -28.35 7.54 -12.17
C PRO A 28 -27.16 7.51 -11.19
N PRO A 29 -26.35 8.59 -11.11
CA PRO A 29 -25.24 8.64 -10.20
C PRO A 29 -25.77 8.52 -8.77
N ALA A 30 -25.21 7.59 -7.99
CA ALA A 30 -25.60 7.37 -6.59
C ALA A 30 -25.31 8.59 -5.71
N ASN A 31 -24.44 9.49 -6.17
CA ASN A 31 -24.14 10.78 -5.57
C ASN A 31 -24.69 11.92 -6.46
N VAL A 32 -25.57 12.76 -5.90
CA VAL A 32 -26.17 13.90 -6.60
C VAL A 32 -25.15 14.93 -7.10
N ASN A 33 -23.97 14.99 -6.47
CA ASN A 33 -22.87 15.87 -6.83
C ASN A 33 -21.78 15.19 -7.66
N ALA A 34 -21.92 13.92 -8.04
CA ALA A 34 -20.89 13.16 -8.75
C ALA A 34 -20.36 13.90 -9.99
N LYS A 35 -21.26 14.44 -10.81
CA LYS A 35 -20.88 15.18 -12.02
C LYS A 35 -20.06 16.43 -11.68
N GLN A 36 -20.45 17.18 -10.65
CA GLN A 36 -19.71 18.38 -10.23
C GLN A 36 -18.34 18.05 -9.67
N ILE A 37 -18.24 16.97 -8.88
CA ILE A 37 -16.97 16.49 -8.32
C ILE A 37 -16.04 16.03 -9.44
N ALA A 38 -16.51 15.19 -10.37
CA ALA A 38 -15.72 14.72 -11.51
C ALA A 38 -15.24 15.90 -12.38
N ASN A 39 -16.11 16.89 -12.62
CA ASN A 39 -15.78 18.08 -13.42
C ASN A 39 -14.63 18.91 -12.84
N LYS A 40 -14.40 18.88 -11.51
CA LYS A 40 -13.25 19.56 -10.90
C LYS A 40 -11.91 18.96 -11.32
N PHE A 41 -11.91 17.70 -11.76
CA PHE A 41 -10.70 16.94 -12.11
C PHE A 41 -10.66 16.52 -13.59
N THR A 42 -11.47 17.16 -14.44
CA THR A 42 -11.51 16.89 -15.89
C THR A 42 -10.12 17.02 -16.53
N SER A 43 -9.30 17.97 -16.09
CA SER A 43 -7.94 18.14 -16.62
C SER A 43 -7.08 16.89 -16.42
N GLN A 44 -7.09 16.33 -15.21
CA GLN A 44 -6.35 15.11 -14.86
C GLN A 44 -6.88 13.90 -15.61
N ILE A 45 -8.21 13.77 -15.72
CA ILE A 45 -8.85 12.66 -16.45
C ILE A 45 -8.46 12.69 -17.93
N ARG A 46 -8.45 13.88 -18.56
CA ARG A 46 -8.02 14.06 -19.95
C ARG A 46 -6.54 13.83 -20.14
N GLU A 47 -5.73 14.21 -19.17
CA GLU A 47 -4.29 13.95 -19.20
C GLU A 47 -4.00 12.46 -19.13
N MET A 48 -4.70 11.72 -18.27
CA MET A 48 -4.67 10.25 -18.26
C MET A 48 -5.12 9.64 -19.59
N HIS A 49 -6.22 10.16 -20.16
CA HIS A 49 -6.71 9.71 -21.46
C HIS A 49 -5.65 9.85 -22.55
N LYS A 50 -5.01 11.03 -22.60
CA LYS A 50 -3.92 11.34 -23.54
C LYS A 50 -2.73 10.40 -23.33
N MET A 51 -2.32 10.18 -22.09
CA MET A 51 -1.23 9.26 -21.74
C MET A 51 -1.53 7.83 -22.22
N CYS A 52 -2.75 7.34 -22.01
CA CYS A 52 -3.17 6.01 -22.46
C CYS A 52 -3.51 5.93 -23.96
N GLY A 53 -3.50 7.05 -24.69
CA GLY A 53 -4.01 7.13 -26.07
C GLY A 53 -5.47 6.68 -26.20
N GLY A 54 -6.25 6.75 -25.11
CA GLY A 54 -7.61 6.20 -25.03
C GLY A 54 -7.70 4.68 -25.06
N ARG A 55 -6.60 3.92 -25.06
CA ARG A 55 -6.66 2.46 -25.20
C ARG A 55 -7.30 1.78 -23.99
N LEU A 56 -8.26 0.89 -24.25
CA LEU A 56 -9.03 0.20 -23.21
C LEU A 56 -8.17 -0.63 -22.25
N ASP A 57 -7.15 -1.34 -22.75
CA ASP A 57 -6.25 -2.17 -21.94
C ASP A 57 -5.45 -1.33 -20.93
N LEU A 58 -4.93 -0.18 -21.36
CA LEU A 58 -4.21 0.75 -20.49
C LEU A 58 -5.14 1.45 -19.49
N ILE A 59 -6.33 1.87 -19.94
CA ILE A 59 -7.37 2.41 -19.05
C ILE A 59 -7.79 1.38 -18.01
N HIS A 60 -7.97 0.12 -18.40
CA HIS A 60 -8.34 -0.94 -17.47
C HIS A 60 -7.26 -1.13 -16.40
N MET A 61 -5.99 -1.17 -16.80
CA MET A 61 -4.87 -1.23 -15.87
C MET A 61 -4.87 -0.06 -14.88
N MET A 62 -5.14 1.17 -15.34
CA MET A 62 -5.28 2.35 -14.46
C MET A 62 -6.35 2.17 -13.40
N PHE A 63 -7.53 1.67 -13.79
CA PHE A 63 -8.62 1.47 -12.85
C PHE A 63 -8.35 0.32 -11.87
N CYS A 64 -7.61 -0.71 -12.29
CA CYS A 64 -7.13 -1.76 -11.38
C CYS A 64 -6.17 -1.19 -10.34
N GLN A 65 -5.22 -0.33 -10.74
CA GLN A 65 -4.32 0.36 -9.80
C GLN A 65 -5.09 1.24 -8.82
N ILE A 66 -6.11 1.96 -9.29
CA ILE A 66 -7.01 2.72 -8.41
C ILE A 66 -7.74 1.79 -7.43
N ALA A 67 -8.25 0.64 -7.90
CA ALA A 67 -8.92 -0.33 -7.03
C ALA A 67 -7.97 -0.87 -5.95
N GLU A 68 -6.77 -1.29 -6.33
CA GLU A 68 -5.73 -1.80 -5.44
C GLU A 68 -5.29 -0.75 -4.41
N HIS A 69 -5.09 0.50 -4.83
CA HIS A 69 -4.79 1.63 -3.94
C HIS A 69 -5.87 1.81 -2.86
N ASN A 70 -7.12 1.45 -3.16
CA ASN A 70 -8.24 1.50 -2.24
C ASN A 70 -8.50 0.16 -1.51
N GLY A 71 -7.54 -0.78 -1.53
CA GLY A 71 -7.65 -2.09 -0.89
C GLY A 71 -8.71 -3.01 -1.50
N LYS A 72 -9.07 -2.79 -2.78
CA LYS A 72 -10.04 -3.60 -3.51
C LYS A 72 -9.36 -4.52 -4.52
N PRO A 73 -9.98 -5.65 -4.88
CA PRO A 73 -9.46 -6.51 -5.95
C PRO A 73 -9.47 -5.79 -7.31
N PRO A 74 -8.63 -6.23 -8.27
CA PRO A 74 -8.63 -5.73 -9.64
C PRO A 74 -10.04 -5.79 -10.27
N ILE A 75 -10.37 -4.79 -11.09
CA ILE A 75 -11.69 -4.71 -11.72
C ILE A 75 -11.80 -5.81 -12.79
N PRO A 76 -12.85 -6.65 -12.78
CA PRO A 76 -13.05 -7.62 -13.85
C PRO A 76 -13.26 -6.94 -15.22
N PRO A 77 -12.78 -7.50 -16.35
CA PRO A 77 -12.95 -6.90 -17.67
C PRO A 77 -14.41 -6.55 -18.01
N GLN A 78 -15.36 -7.42 -17.64
CA GLN A 78 -16.78 -7.18 -17.89
C GLN A 78 -17.31 -5.96 -17.14
N SER A 79 -16.84 -5.74 -15.90
CA SER A 79 -17.19 -4.55 -15.12
C SER A 79 -16.61 -3.28 -15.72
N MET A 80 -15.43 -3.38 -16.36
CA MET A 80 -14.81 -2.26 -17.06
C MET A 80 -15.65 -1.80 -18.25
N LEU A 81 -16.15 -2.74 -19.07
CA LEU A 81 -17.02 -2.43 -20.20
C LEU A 81 -18.31 -1.71 -19.75
N LEU A 82 -18.95 -2.20 -18.68
CA LEU A 82 -20.14 -1.56 -18.11
C LEU A 82 -19.85 -0.16 -17.58
N LEU A 83 -18.70 0.03 -16.93
CA LEU A 83 -18.30 1.31 -16.37
C LEU A 83 -18.12 2.36 -17.49
N LEU A 84 -17.48 1.94 -18.58
CA LEU A 84 -17.19 2.75 -19.76
C LEU A 84 -18.37 2.84 -20.76
N GLU A 85 -19.49 2.16 -20.51
CA GLU A 85 -20.65 2.08 -21.42
C GLU A 85 -20.30 1.46 -22.78
N LEU A 86 -19.38 0.50 -22.81
CA LEU A 86 -18.99 -0.25 -24.00
C LEU A 86 -19.81 -1.53 -24.14
N THR A 87 -20.17 -1.85 -25.37
CA THR A 87 -20.83 -3.09 -25.78
C THR A 87 -19.81 -4.09 -26.34
N PRO A 88 -20.14 -5.40 -26.42
CA PRO A 88 -19.27 -6.38 -27.08
C PRO A 88 -18.93 -6.01 -28.53
N GLU A 89 -19.87 -5.37 -29.25
CA GLU A 89 -19.67 -4.83 -30.59
C GLU A 89 -18.54 -3.81 -30.65
N ASP A 90 -18.43 -2.92 -29.65
CA ASP A 90 -17.37 -1.90 -29.56
C ASP A 90 -15.98 -2.53 -29.34
N CYS A 91 -15.94 -3.80 -28.95
CA CYS A 91 -14.72 -4.55 -28.66
C CYS A 91 -14.30 -5.51 -29.78
N LYS A 92 -14.95 -5.47 -30.95
CA LYS A 92 -14.61 -6.32 -32.10
C LYS A 92 -13.30 -5.93 -32.78
N GLU A 93 -12.95 -4.64 -32.73
CA GLU A 93 -11.73 -4.10 -33.33
C GLU A 93 -10.67 -3.81 -32.25
N HIS A 94 -9.42 -4.21 -32.51
CA HIS A 94 -8.30 -3.97 -31.61
C HIS A 94 -7.26 -3.05 -32.27
N PRO A 95 -6.73 -2.04 -31.55
CA PRO A 95 -7.04 -1.70 -30.15
C PRO A 95 -8.39 -0.98 -30.00
N VAL A 96 -9.08 -1.24 -28.89
CA VAL A 96 -10.32 -0.52 -28.53
C VAL A 96 -9.96 0.86 -27.99
N ILE A 97 -10.46 1.92 -28.62
CA ILE A 97 -10.22 3.31 -28.22
C ILE A 97 -11.45 3.89 -27.54
N VAL A 98 -11.33 4.13 -26.24
CA VAL A 98 -12.33 4.77 -25.38
C VAL A 98 -12.29 6.27 -25.62
N SER A 99 -13.45 6.92 -25.76
CA SER A 99 -13.53 8.38 -25.83
C SER A 99 -13.26 9.06 -24.48
N ASP A 100 -12.79 10.30 -24.52
CA ASP A 100 -12.64 11.15 -23.33
C ASP A 100 -13.96 11.32 -22.58
N VAL A 101 -15.08 11.48 -23.28
CA VAL A 101 -16.42 11.59 -22.70
C VAL A 101 -16.83 10.30 -21.98
N ALA A 102 -16.58 9.13 -22.56
CA ALA A 102 -16.87 7.84 -21.92
C ALA A 102 -16.02 7.67 -20.64
N LEU A 103 -14.76 8.07 -20.70
CA LEU A 103 -13.86 8.04 -19.54
C LEU A 103 -14.32 9.01 -18.43
N GLU A 104 -14.65 10.25 -18.75
CA GLU A 104 -15.17 11.24 -17.78
C GLU A 104 -16.43 10.71 -17.06
N LYS A 105 -17.34 10.06 -17.79
CA LYS A 105 -18.52 9.40 -17.20
C LYS A 105 -18.14 8.24 -16.28
N ALA A 106 -17.17 7.42 -16.66
CA ALA A 106 -16.70 6.32 -15.82
C ALA A 106 -16.14 6.83 -14.49
N PHE A 107 -15.36 7.91 -14.49
CA PHE A 107 -14.90 8.57 -13.27
C PHE A 107 -16.07 9.09 -12.42
N ALA A 108 -17.09 9.68 -13.05
CA ALA A 108 -18.27 10.12 -12.33
C ALA A 108 -19.03 8.96 -11.65
N LYS A 109 -19.07 7.77 -12.27
CA LYS A 109 -19.68 6.56 -11.71
C LYS A 109 -18.89 5.95 -10.54
N MET A 110 -17.60 6.27 -10.39
CA MET A 110 -16.79 5.80 -9.27
C MET A 110 -17.06 6.56 -7.97
N ILE A 111 -17.70 7.74 -8.05
CA ILE A 111 -17.96 8.59 -6.90
C ILE A 111 -19.10 8.00 -6.09
N LYS A 112 -18.81 7.59 -4.86
CA LYS A 112 -19.80 7.03 -3.95
C LYS A 112 -20.69 8.14 -3.36
N PRO A 113 -21.91 7.81 -2.86
CA PRO A 113 -22.80 8.78 -2.21
C PRO A 113 -22.13 9.64 -1.14
N GLU A 114 -21.23 9.05 -0.36
CA GLU A 114 -20.50 9.70 0.73
C GLU A 114 -19.24 10.47 0.28
N ASP A 115 -18.76 10.29 -0.95
CA ASP A 115 -17.53 10.93 -1.40
C ASP A 115 -17.76 12.42 -1.67
N ASN A 116 -16.86 13.25 -1.15
CA ASN A 116 -16.70 14.65 -1.54
C ASN A 116 -15.48 14.80 -2.49
N ALA A 117 -15.18 16.03 -2.92
CA ALA A 117 -14.08 16.27 -3.85
C ALA A 117 -12.70 15.85 -3.31
N ASP A 118 -12.44 16.06 -2.02
CA ASP A 118 -11.15 15.73 -1.40
C ASP A 118 -10.98 14.22 -1.21
N VAL A 119 -12.06 13.53 -0.86
CA VAL A 119 -12.10 12.07 -0.77
C VAL A 119 -11.91 11.45 -2.15
N PHE A 120 -12.60 11.96 -3.17
CA PHE A 120 -12.42 11.50 -4.54
C PHE A 120 -11.00 11.78 -5.05
N TYR A 121 -10.44 12.95 -4.74
CA TYR A 121 -9.06 13.26 -5.06
C TYR A 121 -8.11 12.23 -4.47
N THR A 122 -8.22 11.99 -3.16
CA THR A 122 -7.33 11.09 -2.42
C THR A 122 -7.43 9.64 -2.90
N LYS A 123 -8.65 9.16 -3.20
CA LYS A 123 -8.89 7.77 -3.60
C LYS A 123 -8.60 7.49 -5.06
N VAL A 124 -8.77 8.49 -5.94
CA VAL A 124 -8.82 8.28 -7.40
C VAL A 124 -7.82 9.17 -8.12
N ILE A 125 -7.91 10.49 -7.94
CA ILE A 125 -7.14 11.44 -8.77
C ILE A 125 -5.65 11.46 -8.41
N SER A 126 -5.29 11.27 -7.14
CA SER A 126 -3.89 11.13 -6.70
C SER A 126 -3.16 10.02 -7.47
N VAL A 127 -3.79 8.84 -7.61
CA VAL A 127 -3.25 7.70 -8.36
C VAL A 127 -3.07 8.06 -9.85
N VAL A 128 -4.04 8.79 -10.41
CA VAL A 128 -3.96 9.29 -11.79
C VAL A 128 -2.79 10.26 -11.97
N GLU A 129 -2.66 11.26 -11.09
CA GLU A 129 -1.59 12.25 -11.15
C GLU A 129 -0.20 11.60 -10.98
N GLN A 130 -0.08 10.64 -10.05
CA GLN A 130 1.16 9.87 -9.84
C GLN A 130 1.54 9.08 -11.09
N GLN A 131 0.60 8.38 -11.72
CA GLN A 131 0.90 7.59 -12.91
C GLN A 131 1.19 8.44 -14.15
N VAL A 132 0.51 9.58 -14.29
CA VAL A 132 0.84 10.58 -15.32
C VAL A 132 2.25 11.14 -15.11
N ALA A 133 2.60 11.50 -13.87
CA ALA A 133 3.93 12.00 -13.54
C ALA A 133 5.01 10.95 -13.83
N ARG A 134 4.77 9.70 -13.41
CA ARG A 134 5.63 8.55 -13.70
C ARG A 134 5.80 8.33 -15.21
N SER A 135 4.72 8.39 -15.99
CA SER A 135 4.80 8.23 -17.45
C SER A 135 5.58 9.35 -18.13
N LYS A 136 5.40 10.61 -17.70
CA LYS A 136 6.19 11.75 -18.20
C LYS A 136 7.68 11.58 -17.88
N HIS A 137 7.99 11.19 -16.65
CA HIS A 137 9.35 10.90 -16.21
C HIS A 137 9.97 9.79 -17.05
N ALA A 138 9.29 8.65 -17.18
CA ALA A 138 9.73 7.54 -18.01
C ALA A 138 9.93 7.94 -19.49
N THR A 139 9.06 8.80 -20.04
CA THR A 139 9.23 9.31 -21.41
C THR A 139 10.52 10.12 -21.58
N VAL A 140 10.89 10.93 -20.58
CA VAL A 140 12.13 11.70 -20.63
C VAL A 140 13.35 10.80 -20.46
N GLU A 141 13.31 9.88 -19.49
CA GLU A 141 14.45 9.02 -19.19
C GLU A 141 14.68 7.94 -20.26
N ILE A 142 13.60 7.38 -20.85
CA ILE A 142 13.73 6.40 -21.92
C ILE A 142 14.36 7.00 -23.17
N GLU A 143 14.08 8.25 -23.51
CA GLU A 143 14.70 8.91 -24.66
C GLU A 143 16.22 9.10 -24.47
N LYS A 144 16.66 9.32 -23.22
CA LYS A 144 18.10 9.33 -22.87
C LYS A 144 18.72 7.93 -22.97
N LEU A 145 17.96 6.89 -22.61
CA LEU A 145 18.41 5.49 -22.59
C LEU A 145 18.34 4.81 -23.96
N ARG A 146 17.48 5.27 -24.87
CA ARG A 146 17.18 4.62 -26.15
C ARG A 146 18.44 4.30 -26.99
N PRO A 147 19.44 5.20 -27.13
CA PRO A 147 20.67 4.86 -27.86
C PRO A 147 21.45 3.72 -27.21
N ALA A 148 21.58 3.71 -25.88
CA ALA A 148 22.32 2.68 -25.15
C ALA A 148 21.54 1.35 -25.13
N PHE A 149 20.21 1.39 -25.06
CA PHE A 149 19.37 0.20 -25.20
C PHE A 149 19.45 -0.40 -26.59
N LYS A 150 19.55 0.43 -27.64
CA LYS A 150 19.82 -0.06 -29.00
C LYS A 150 21.17 -0.79 -29.06
N GLU A 151 22.23 -0.20 -28.52
CA GLU A 151 23.56 -0.84 -28.48
C GLU A 151 23.56 -2.16 -27.67
N LEU A 152 22.89 -2.18 -26.52
CA LEU A 152 22.71 -3.41 -25.73
C LEU A 152 21.95 -4.48 -26.52
N HIS A 153 20.86 -4.08 -27.20
CA HIS A 153 20.04 -4.99 -28.00
C HIS A 153 20.83 -5.58 -29.15
N GLU A 154 21.61 -4.77 -29.86
CA GLU A 154 22.53 -5.20 -30.92
C GLU A 154 23.60 -6.16 -30.38
N ALA A 155 24.21 -5.85 -29.22
CA ALA A 155 25.23 -6.70 -28.60
C ALA A 155 24.69 -8.08 -28.19
N CYS A 156 23.44 -8.16 -27.74
CA CYS A 156 22.83 -9.43 -27.31
C CYS A 156 21.89 -10.07 -28.35
N GLY A 157 21.74 -9.47 -29.53
CA GLY A 157 20.82 -9.91 -30.58
C GLY A 157 19.37 -10.04 -30.10
N GLY A 158 18.92 -9.14 -29.20
CA GLY A 158 17.59 -9.18 -28.59
C GLY A 158 17.29 -10.44 -27.75
N SER A 159 18.31 -11.14 -27.27
CA SER A 159 18.15 -12.36 -26.46
C SER A 159 17.39 -12.08 -25.15
N SER A 160 16.22 -12.71 -24.98
CA SER A 160 15.42 -12.64 -23.75
C SER A 160 16.24 -12.98 -22.50
N LYS A 161 17.16 -13.96 -22.58
CA LYS A 161 18.04 -14.35 -21.46
C LYS A 161 19.01 -13.24 -21.09
N ALA A 162 19.62 -12.59 -22.09
CA ALA A 162 20.57 -11.51 -21.85
C ALA A 162 19.86 -10.26 -21.30
N LEU A 163 18.71 -9.90 -21.88
CA LEU A 163 17.89 -8.78 -21.41
C LEU A 163 17.33 -9.04 -20.00
N PHE A 164 16.97 -10.29 -19.68
CA PHE A 164 16.61 -10.68 -18.32
C PHE A 164 17.78 -10.55 -17.35
N ALA A 165 18.99 -10.97 -17.74
CA ALA A 165 20.18 -10.80 -16.91
C ALA A 165 20.47 -9.32 -16.58
N PHE A 166 20.24 -8.43 -17.53
CA PHE A 166 20.26 -6.99 -17.30
C PHE A 166 19.16 -6.55 -16.33
N PHE A 167 17.91 -6.99 -16.54
CA PHE A 167 16.80 -6.67 -15.65
C PHE A 167 17.06 -7.08 -14.19
N MET A 168 17.63 -8.27 -13.95
CA MET A 168 17.95 -8.74 -12.60
C MET A 168 18.94 -7.83 -11.86
N GLU A 169 19.82 -7.13 -12.58
CA GLU A 169 20.76 -6.18 -12.01
C GLU A 169 20.13 -4.81 -11.68
N LEU A 170 18.97 -4.52 -12.26
CA LEU A 170 18.17 -3.36 -11.87
C LEU A 170 17.48 -3.57 -10.52
N LEU A 171 17.10 -4.81 -10.22
CA LEU A 171 16.39 -5.13 -9.00
C LEU A 171 17.27 -5.08 -7.74
N PRO A 172 16.69 -4.69 -6.59
CA PRO A 172 17.26 -4.94 -5.27
C PRO A 172 17.57 -6.43 -5.08
N GLU A 173 18.62 -6.74 -4.32
CA GLU A 173 19.11 -8.12 -4.17
C GLU A 173 18.04 -9.06 -3.58
N GLU A 174 17.21 -8.54 -2.67
CA GLU A 174 16.14 -9.30 -2.01
C GLU A 174 14.99 -9.66 -2.96
N GLN A 175 14.84 -8.93 -4.07
CA GLN A 175 13.78 -9.14 -5.06
C GLN A 175 14.22 -10.03 -6.22
N ARG A 176 15.52 -10.24 -6.41
CA ARG A 176 16.04 -11.07 -7.51
C ARG A 176 15.52 -12.51 -7.46
N GLY A 177 15.16 -13.01 -6.29
CA GLY A 177 14.57 -14.35 -6.15
C GLY A 177 13.15 -14.50 -6.68
N GLN A 178 12.41 -13.40 -6.81
CA GLN A 178 10.98 -13.42 -7.07
C GLN A 178 10.64 -13.51 -8.56
N TYR A 179 11.63 -13.32 -9.43
CA TYR A 179 11.45 -13.28 -10.87
C TYR A 179 12.18 -14.45 -11.52
N SER A 180 11.43 -15.22 -12.31
CA SER A 180 11.98 -16.16 -13.28
C SER A 180 11.91 -15.55 -14.68
N LEU A 181 12.74 -16.03 -15.61
CA LEU A 181 12.69 -15.58 -17.01
C LEU A 181 11.27 -15.73 -17.61
N PRO A 182 10.57 -16.88 -17.49
CA PRO A 182 9.20 -17.01 -17.99
C PRO A 182 8.22 -15.99 -17.40
N MET A 183 8.36 -15.68 -16.10
CA MET A 183 7.53 -14.68 -15.43
C MET A 183 7.84 -13.27 -15.93
N TRP A 184 9.12 -12.92 -16.06
CA TRP A 184 9.52 -11.61 -16.57
C TRP A 184 9.04 -11.38 -18.02
N VAL A 185 9.20 -12.38 -18.88
CA VAL A 185 8.73 -12.33 -20.28
C VAL A 185 7.21 -12.14 -20.34
N SER A 186 6.45 -12.88 -19.52
CA SER A 186 4.99 -12.80 -19.53
C SER A 186 4.42 -11.56 -18.83
N MET A 187 4.96 -11.16 -17.69
CA MET A 187 4.41 -10.09 -16.86
C MET A 187 4.96 -8.72 -17.22
N VAL A 188 6.27 -8.61 -17.46
CA VAL A 188 6.93 -7.32 -17.72
C VAL A 188 6.98 -7.06 -19.21
N MET A 189 7.41 -8.04 -20.01
CA MET A 189 7.47 -7.89 -21.46
C MET A 189 6.13 -8.20 -22.15
N LYS A 190 5.13 -8.77 -21.46
CA LYS A 190 3.81 -9.07 -22.05
C LYS A 190 3.89 -9.95 -23.31
N LEU A 191 4.84 -10.89 -23.33
CA LEU A 191 5.07 -11.85 -24.43
C LEU A 191 4.85 -13.29 -23.94
N PRO A 192 4.64 -14.29 -24.83
CA PRO A 192 4.56 -15.69 -24.43
C PRO A 192 5.81 -16.13 -23.64
N PRO A 193 5.69 -16.91 -22.55
CA PRO A 193 6.79 -17.23 -21.63
C PRO A 193 7.98 -17.96 -22.28
N GLN A 194 7.75 -18.62 -23.42
CA GLN A 194 8.75 -19.31 -24.24
C GLN A 194 9.49 -18.38 -25.23
N THR A 195 9.20 -17.08 -25.23
CA THR A 195 9.80 -16.13 -26.18
C THR A 195 11.29 -15.99 -25.92
N THR A 196 12.10 -16.33 -26.93
CA THR A 196 13.57 -16.29 -26.82
C THR A 196 14.17 -14.98 -27.32
N HIS A 197 13.47 -14.25 -28.18
CA HIS A 197 13.91 -13.00 -28.79
C HIS A 197 12.86 -11.90 -28.59
N ILE A 198 13.31 -10.70 -28.23
CA ILE A 198 12.45 -9.54 -27.97
C ILE A 198 12.89 -8.42 -28.89
N GLU A 199 11.98 -7.87 -29.69
CA GLU A 199 12.25 -6.74 -30.58
C GLU A 199 12.63 -5.47 -29.81
N LEU A 200 13.51 -4.64 -30.37
CA LEU A 200 14.04 -3.45 -29.70
C LEU A 200 12.92 -2.49 -29.27
N ASP A 201 12.03 -2.12 -30.19
CA ASP A 201 10.95 -1.17 -29.90
C ASP A 201 10.07 -1.69 -28.76
N HIS A 202 9.71 -2.97 -28.82
CA HIS A 202 8.91 -3.64 -27.79
C HIS A 202 9.62 -3.67 -26.42
N PHE A 203 10.93 -3.97 -26.40
CA PHE A 203 11.75 -3.91 -25.20
C PHE A 203 11.74 -2.50 -24.61
N THR A 204 11.99 -1.46 -25.42
CA THR A 204 12.03 -0.08 -24.94
C THR A 204 10.68 0.41 -24.42
N ASP A 205 9.58 0.05 -25.09
CA ASP A 205 8.23 0.44 -24.70
C ASP A 205 7.79 -0.25 -23.41
N CYS A 206 8.08 -1.54 -23.27
CA CYS A 206 7.78 -2.27 -22.03
C CYS A 206 8.66 -1.79 -20.88
N PHE A 207 9.93 -1.48 -21.14
CA PHE A 207 10.83 -0.92 -20.15
C PHE A 207 10.32 0.43 -19.65
N ALA A 208 9.95 1.35 -20.55
CA ALA A 208 9.38 2.65 -20.19
C ALA A 208 8.10 2.52 -19.35
N GLN A 209 7.24 1.53 -19.65
CA GLN A 209 6.06 1.25 -18.84
C GLN A 209 6.38 0.68 -17.45
N ALA A 210 7.53 0.02 -17.29
CA ALA A 210 7.98 -0.57 -16.04
C ALA A 210 8.75 0.43 -15.15
N MET A 211 9.40 1.44 -15.74
CA MET A 211 10.17 2.44 -14.99
C MET A 211 9.35 3.13 -13.91
N ASP A 212 9.93 3.31 -12.72
CA ASP A 212 9.37 4.11 -11.64
C ASP A 212 9.84 5.57 -11.70
N SER A 213 9.37 6.41 -10.77
CA SER A 213 9.76 7.83 -10.72
C SER A 213 11.18 8.08 -10.18
N THR A 214 11.84 7.04 -9.68
CA THR A 214 13.20 7.08 -9.11
C THR A 214 14.26 6.56 -10.09
N ASP A 215 13.85 5.79 -11.09
CA ASP A 215 14.70 5.34 -12.18
C ASP A 215 15.22 6.51 -13.01
N THR A 216 16.54 6.62 -13.16
CA THR A 216 17.17 7.66 -13.98
C THR A 216 18.14 7.05 -14.97
N ALA A 217 18.36 7.75 -16.08
CA ALA A 217 19.40 7.35 -17.03
C ALA A 217 20.78 7.26 -16.36
N GLU A 218 21.07 8.14 -15.40
CA GLU A 218 22.32 8.13 -14.65
C GLU A 218 22.53 6.85 -13.85
N SER A 219 21.47 6.30 -13.23
CA SER A 219 21.56 5.04 -12.46
C SER A 219 21.55 3.80 -13.34
N ILE A 220 20.92 3.87 -14.52
CA ILE A 220 20.72 2.72 -15.42
C ILE A 220 21.88 2.57 -16.41
N LEU A 221 22.41 3.66 -16.98
CA LEU A 221 23.46 3.61 -18.03
C LEU A 221 24.72 2.81 -17.64
N PRO A 222 25.26 2.90 -16.41
CA PRO A 222 26.41 2.08 -16.03
C PRO A 222 26.12 0.58 -16.12
N LYS A 223 24.89 0.16 -15.77
CA LYS A 223 24.47 -1.24 -15.86
C LYS A 223 24.29 -1.66 -17.31
N VAL A 224 23.75 -0.79 -18.18
CA VAL A 224 23.64 -1.05 -19.62
C VAL A 224 25.01 -1.28 -20.25
N ARG A 225 25.99 -0.40 -19.98
CA ARG A 225 27.36 -0.53 -20.50
C ARG A 225 28.02 -1.82 -20.08
N LYS A 226 27.89 -2.18 -18.80
CA LYS A 226 28.38 -3.46 -18.28
C LYS A 226 27.80 -4.65 -19.05
N HIS A 227 26.50 -4.63 -19.38
CA HIS A 227 25.87 -5.71 -20.13
C HIS A 227 26.21 -5.67 -21.63
N ILE A 228 26.49 -4.51 -22.23
CA ILE A 228 27.04 -4.42 -23.59
C ILE A 228 28.39 -5.14 -23.64
N GLU A 229 29.33 -4.77 -22.75
CA GLU A 229 30.66 -5.39 -22.67
C GLU A 229 30.58 -6.90 -22.41
N LEU A 230 29.68 -7.32 -21.52
CA LEU A 230 29.48 -8.73 -21.20
C LEU A 230 28.96 -9.55 -22.39
N ASN A 231 28.10 -8.98 -23.23
CA ASN A 231 27.55 -9.67 -24.40
C ASN A 231 28.47 -9.64 -25.62
N GLN A 232 29.52 -8.79 -25.62
CA GLN A 232 30.59 -8.84 -26.62
C GLN A 232 31.50 -10.07 -26.45
N ASP A 233 31.55 -10.67 -25.26
CA ASP A 233 32.22 -11.96 -25.00
C ASP A 233 31.19 -13.09 -24.79
N PRO A 234 30.98 -13.97 -25.79
CA PRO A 234 30.04 -15.09 -25.68
C PRO A 234 30.30 -16.02 -24.49
N LYS A 235 31.55 -16.16 -24.04
CA LYS A 235 31.88 -17.01 -22.87
C LYS A 235 31.46 -16.35 -21.57
N ALA A 236 31.72 -15.04 -21.42
CA ALA A 236 31.29 -14.28 -20.25
C ALA A 236 29.76 -14.20 -20.16
N ALA A 237 29.08 -13.98 -21.28
CA ALA A 237 27.62 -14.00 -21.37
C ALA A 237 27.03 -15.35 -20.94
N ALA A 238 27.58 -16.45 -21.45
CA ALA A 238 27.16 -17.80 -21.08
C ALA A 238 27.39 -18.09 -19.57
N ALA A 239 28.54 -17.69 -19.03
CA ALA A 239 28.85 -17.86 -17.61
C ALA A 239 27.87 -17.08 -16.70
N LYS A 240 27.52 -15.85 -17.08
CA LYS A 240 26.58 -15.03 -16.32
C LYS A 240 25.15 -15.59 -16.38
N ALA A 241 24.72 -16.07 -17.54
CA ALA A 241 23.42 -16.74 -17.67
C ALA A 241 23.34 -18.00 -16.80
N ALA A 242 24.41 -18.82 -16.77
CA ALA A 242 24.48 -20.00 -15.93
C ALA A 242 24.43 -19.67 -14.43
N GLU A 243 25.08 -18.58 -14.00
CA GLU A 243 25.02 -18.13 -12.61
C GLU A 243 23.62 -17.67 -12.21
N ILE A 244 22.91 -16.95 -13.09
CA ILE A 244 21.53 -16.54 -12.83
C ILE A 244 20.61 -17.76 -12.75
N ASP A 245 20.77 -18.73 -13.66
CA ASP A 245 20.00 -19.98 -13.63
C ASP A 245 20.29 -20.78 -12.34
N ARG A 246 21.54 -20.78 -11.85
CA ARG A 246 21.92 -21.42 -10.58
C ARG A 246 21.24 -20.73 -9.39
N GLN A 247 21.32 -19.40 -9.32
CA GLN A 247 20.68 -18.61 -8.26
C GLN A 247 19.15 -18.80 -8.26
N ALA A 248 18.52 -18.77 -9.44
CA ALA A 248 17.08 -19.01 -9.57
C ALA A 248 16.69 -20.41 -9.09
N LYS A 249 17.49 -21.45 -9.40
CA LYS A 249 17.24 -22.81 -8.90
C LYS A 249 17.40 -22.92 -7.39
N GLU A 250 18.46 -22.35 -6.82
CA GLU A 250 18.68 -22.37 -5.36
C GLU A 250 17.54 -21.66 -4.61
N ILE A 251 17.03 -20.57 -5.17
CA ILE A 251 15.89 -19.84 -4.60
C ILE A 251 14.59 -20.66 -4.74
N ALA A 252 14.32 -21.22 -5.92
CA ALA A 252 13.13 -22.07 -6.13
C ALA A 252 13.16 -23.32 -5.22
N GLU A 253 14.32 -23.92 -4.98
CA GLU A 253 14.49 -25.02 -4.03
C GLU A 253 14.27 -24.57 -2.59
N ARG A 254 14.79 -23.40 -2.19
CA ARG A 254 14.50 -22.80 -0.88
C ARG A 254 13.02 -22.49 -0.68
N GLU A 255 12.36 -21.94 -1.68
CA GLU A 255 10.92 -21.65 -1.62
C GLU A 255 10.09 -22.92 -1.57
N LYS A 256 10.43 -23.93 -2.37
CA LYS A 256 9.77 -25.24 -2.33
C LYS A 256 9.98 -25.93 -0.98
N ALA A 257 11.18 -25.84 -0.40
CA ALA A 257 11.47 -26.33 0.94
C ALA A 257 10.68 -25.55 2.01
N ALA A 258 10.59 -24.22 1.89
CA ALA A 258 9.81 -23.38 2.79
C ALA A 258 8.30 -23.65 2.69
N GLN A 259 7.77 -23.87 1.49
CA GLN A 259 6.36 -24.24 1.27
C GLN A 259 6.06 -25.65 1.79
N ALA A 260 6.96 -26.62 1.57
CA ALA A 260 6.84 -27.95 2.13
C ALA A 260 6.86 -27.90 3.68
N HIS A 261 7.75 -27.10 4.26
CA HIS A 261 7.83 -26.88 5.71
C HIS A 261 6.57 -26.19 6.26
N ALA A 262 5.99 -25.24 5.53
CA ALA A 262 4.75 -24.58 5.91
C ALA A 262 3.54 -25.55 5.91
N GLN A 263 3.57 -26.61 5.09
CA GLN A 263 2.52 -27.62 5.01
C GLN A 263 2.70 -28.79 5.98
N SER A 264 3.94 -29.10 6.40
CA SER A 264 4.25 -30.25 7.27
C SER A 264 4.05 -30.00 8.77
N GLY A 265 3.64 -28.79 9.16
CA GLY A 265 3.66 -28.36 10.57
C GLY A 265 5.09 -28.12 11.09
N PRO A 266 5.24 -27.58 12.30
CA PRO A 266 6.56 -27.32 12.88
C PRO A 266 7.33 -28.62 13.15
N SER A 267 8.61 -28.66 12.80
CA SER A 267 9.48 -29.82 13.06
C SER A 267 9.71 -30.03 14.57
N ALA A 268 10.15 -31.22 14.98
CA ALA A 268 10.45 -31.51 16.38
C ALA A 268 11.54 -30.59 16.93
N GLU A 269 12.55 -30.30 16.11
CA GLU A 269 13.66 -29.39 16.42
C GLU A 269 13.16 -27.95 16.58
N ALA A 270 12.21 -27.51 15.73
CA ALA A 270 11.58 -26.20 15.86
C ALA A 270 10.80 -26.06 17.17
N VAL A 271 10.05 -27.10 17.54
CA VAL A 271 9.31 -27.15 18.81
C VAL A 271 10.29 -27.13 19.99
N GLU A 272 11.37 -27.91 19.93
CA GLU A 272 12.40 -27.93 20.98
C GLU A 272 13.08 -26.57 21.14
N LEU A 273 13.41 -25.91 20.02
CA LEU A 273 13.99 -24.56 20.02
C LEU A 273 13.07 -23.55 20.70
N VAL A 274 11.79 -23.53 20.34
CA VAL A 274 10.80 -22.64 20.95
C VAL A 274 10.59 -22.94 22.43
N ASN A 275 10.63 -24.22 22.82
CA ASN A 275 10.50 -24.62 24.22
C ASN A 275 11.63 -24.08 25.11
N LYS A 276 12.84 -23.82 24.57
CA LYS A 276 13.92 -23.15 25.31
C LYS A 276 13.54 -21.73 25.75
N PHE A 277 12.59 -21.10 25.06
CA PHE A 277 12.09 -19.75 25.32
C PHE A 277 10.60 -19.74 25.75
N ALA A 278 10.10 -20.87 26.27
CA ALA A 278 8.70 -21.00 26.68
C ALA A 278 8.29 -19.96 27.74
N THR A 279 9.23 -19.55 28.61
CA THR A 279 9.00 -18.51 29.61
C THR A 279 8.66 -17.17 28.95
N ASN A 280 9.45 -16.71 27.97
CA ASN A 280 9.21 -15.45 27.26
C ASN A 280 7.86 -15.46 26.53
N ILE A 281 7.51 -16.58 25.91
CA ILE A 281 6.23 -16.75 25.20
C ILE A 281 5.06 -16.75 26.19
N LYS A 282 5.22 -17.41 27.34
CA LYS A 282 4.21 -17.40 28.41
C LYS A 282 4.02 -16.00 28.99
N GLU A 283 5.11 -15.24 29.17
CA GLU A 283 5.05 -13.86 29.64
C GLU A 283 4.35 -12.95 28.63
N LEU A 284 4.64 -13.10 27.33
CA LEU A 284 3.91 -12.39 26.27
C LEU A 284 2.42 -12.73 26.30
N HIS A 285 2.08 -14.03 26.38
CA HIS A 285 0.69 -14.48 26.44
C HIS A 285 -0.04 -13.87 27.64
N SER A 286 0.59 -13.91 28.82
CA SER A 286 0.02 -13.36 30.05
C SER A 286 -0.13 -11.85 29.98
N ALA A 287 0.87 -11.13 29.45
CA ALA A 287 0.84 -9.68 29.30
C ALA A 287 -0.21 -9.19 28.31
N THR A 288 -0.48 -9.99 27.27
CA THR A 288 -1.49 -9.68 26.24
C THR A 288 -2.87 -10.25 26.56
N GLU A 289 -2.99 -11.05 27.63
CA GLU A 289 -4.18 -11.85 27.96
C GLU A 289 -4.63 -12.74 26.79
N GLY A 290 -3.67 -13.17 25.96
CA GLY A 290 -3.93 -13.93 24.74
C GLY A 290 -4.61 -13.13 23.63
N ARG A 291 -4.82 -11.81 23.74
CA ARG A 291 -5.52 -11.02 22.71
C ARG A 291 -4.79 -11.07 21.37
N VAL A 292 -5.51 -11.49 20.34
CA VAL A 292 -4.95 -11.68 18.99
C VAL A 292 -4.48 -10.38 18.38
N SER A 293 -5.08 -9.24 18.70
CA SER A 293 -4.62 -7.92 18.23
C SER A 293 -3.20 -7.58 18.69
N LEU A 294 -2.90 -7.83 19.97
CA LEU A 294 -1.60 -7.56 20.55
C LEU A 294 -0.56 -8.59 20.12
N ILE A 295 -0.96 -9.86 20.04
CA ILE A 295 -0.13 -10.93 19.49
C ILE A 295 0.22 -10.63 18.03
N HIS A 296 -0.75 -10.22 17.21
CA HIS A 296 -0.52 -9.84 15.81
C HIS A 296 0.47 -8.68 15.69
N ALA A 297 0.38 -7.69 16.57
CA ALA A 297 1.36 -6.61 16.61
C ALA A 297 2.77 -7.12 16.92
N ALA A 298 2.93 -8.05 17.87
CA ALA A 298 4.21 -8.68 18.18
C ALA A 298 4.77 -9.46 16.97
N PHE A 299 3.94 -10.27 16.31
CA PHE A 299 4.34 -11.01 15.10
C PHE A 299 4.72 -10.07 13.94
N CYS A 300 4.00 -8.95 13.76
CA CYS A 300 4.38 -7.93 12.79
C CYS A 300 5.75 -7.31 13.14
N SER A 301 6.00 -7.00 14.42
CA SER A 301 7.29 -6.47 14.85
C SER A 301 8.43 -7.45 14.61
N VAL A 302 8.19 -8.76 14.82
CA VAL A 302 9.14 -9.82 14.48
C VAL A 302 9.35 -9.91 12.97
N ALA A 303 8.31 -9.80 12.15
CA ALA A 303 8.47 -9.81 10.69
C ALA A 303 9.30 -8.61 10.22
N GLU A 304 8.98 -7.40 10.71
CA GLU A 304 9.65 -6.16 10.33
C GLU A 304 11.12 -6.12 10.78
N SER A 305 11.45 -6.59 11.99
CA SER A 305 12.84 -6.67 12.47
C SER A 305 13.69 -7.60 11.61
N ASN A 306 13.06 -8.53 10.88
CA ASN A 306 13.69 -9.49 9.98
C ASN A 306 13.58 -9.10 8.50
N GLY A 307 13.20 -7.86 8.19
CA GLY A 307 13.08 -7.37 6.81
C GLY A 307 11.93 -7.99 6.01
N LYS A 308 10.96 -8.64 6.69
CA LYS A 308 9.79 -9.24 6.06
C LYS A 308 8.58 -8.28 6.11
N PRO A 309 7.67 -8.37 5.13
CA PRO A 309 6.43 -7.60 5.16
C PRO A 309 5.56 -8.01 6.36
N ARG A 310 4.70 -7.08 6.79
CA ARG A 310 3.73 -7.32 7.86
C ARG A 310 2.82 -8.49 7.51
N ILE A 311 2.47 -9.27 8.54
CA ILE A 311 1.52 -10.37 8.39
C ILE A 311 0.12 -9.77 8.18
N PRO A 312 -0.61 -10.12 7.11
CA PRO A 312 -1.99 -9.67 6.94
C PRO A 312 -2.88 -10.18 8.09
N PRO A 313 -3.84 -9.38 8.59
CA PRO A 313 -4.72 -9.81 9.69
C PRO A 313 -5.43 -11.15 9.41
N GLN A 314 -5.81 -11.40 8.16
CA GLN A 314 -6.49 -12.64 7.76
C GLN A 314 -5.59 -13.88 7.91
N ALA A 315 -4.28 -13.72 7.75
CA ALA A 315 -3.32 -14.80 7.89
C ALA A 315 -3.06 -15.17 9.36
N MET A 316 -3.34 -14.27 10.31
CA MET A 316 -3.10 -14.51 11.73
C MET A 316 -4.00 -15.62 12.29
N GLY A 317 -5.25 -15.70 11.85
CA GLY A 317 -6.18 -16.75 12.27
C GLY A 317 -5.68 -18.14 11.91
N SER A 318 -5.18 -18.32 10.68
CA SER A 318 -4.58 -19.58 10.23
C SER A 318 -3.26 -19.88 10.96
N LEU A 319 -2.44 -18.86 11.21
CA LEU A 319 -1.15 -19.02 11.90
C LEU A 319 -1.35 -19.54 13.33
N LEU A 320 -2.30 -18.94 14.06
CA LEU A 320 -2.69 -19.33 15.42
C LEU A 320 -3.63 -20.53 15.49
N GLU A 321 -4.09 -21.06 14.35
CA GLU A 321 -5.09 -22.14 14.30
C GLU A 321 -6.35 -21.80 15.10
N LEU A 322 -6.86 -20.57 14.94
CA LEU A 322 -8.09 -20.13 15.59
C LEU A 322 -9.28 -20.87 15.00
N THR A 323 -10.14 -21.40 15.88
CA THR A 323 -11.41 -21.99 15.47
C THR A 323 -12.42 -20.90 15.12
N LYS A 324 -13.54 -21.27 14.47
CA LYS A 324 -14.62 -20.30 14.20
C LYS A 324 -15.14 -19.72 15.51
N GLU A 325 -15.29 -20.57 16.53
CA GLU A 325 -15.72 -20.21 17.87
C GLU A 325 -14.78 -19.18 18.51
N ASP A 326 -13.46 -19.31 18.32
CA ASP A 326 -12.49 -18.32 18.80
C ASP A 326 -12.65 -16.97 18.11
N THR A 327 -12.86 -16.97 16.79
CA THR A 327 -13.03 -15.73 16.01
C THR A 327 -14.34 -14.99 16.30
N MET A 328 -15.31 -15.65 16.94
CA MET A 328 -16.59 -15.04 17.35
C MET A 328 -16.52 -14.36 18.72
N LYS A 329 -15.43 -14.55 19.48
CA LYS A 329 -15.23 -13.88 20.78
C LYS A 329 -14.85 -12.42 20.57
N ASN A 330 -15.25 -11.55 21.50
CA ASN A 330 -14.79 -10.17 21.56
C ASN A 330 -14.27 -9.86 22.98
N PRO A 331 -12.95 -9.69 23.18
CA PRO A 331 -11.90 -9.77 22.16
C PRO A 331 -11.62 -11.21 21.69
N VAL A 332 -11.08 -11.34 20.48
CA VAL A 332 -10.55 -12.62 19.98
C VAL A 332 -9.28 -12.95 20.75
N THR A 333 -9.22 -14.13 21.37
CA THR A 333 -8.07 -14.59 22.16
C THR A 333 -7.52 -15.91 21.63
N ALA A 334 -6.21 -16.10 21.77
CA ALA A 334 -5.50 -17.34 21.49
C ALA A 334 -5.03 -17.98 22.80
N SER A 335 -5.02 -19.31 22.86
CA SER A 335 -4.43 -20.06 23.96
C SER A 335 -2.90 -19.97 23.94
N LEU A 336 -2.26 -20.26 25.08
CA LEU A 336 -0.80 -20.35 25.14
C LEU A 336 -0.26 -21.42 24.19
N GLU A 337 -0.98 -22.54 24.05
CA GLU A 337 -0.60 -23.61 23.13
C GLU A 337 -0.65 -23.15 21.66
N GLN A 338 -1.72 -22.44 21.26
CA GLN A 338 -1.84 -21.85 19.93
C GLN A 338 -0.71 -20.86 19.65
N LEU A 339 -0.36 -20.02 20.62
CA LEU A 339 0.74 -19.06 20.51
C LEU A 339 2.10 -19.77 20.36
N THR A 340 2.39 -20.77 21.19
CA THR A 340 3.64 -21.54 21.12
C THR A 340 3.78 -22.27 19.79
N LYS A 341 2.70 -22.90 19.29
CA LYS A 341 2.68 -23.52 17.96
C LYS A 341 2.92 -22.50 16.84
N ALA A 342 2.31 -21.32 16.94
CA ALA A 342 2.53 -20.26 15.96
C ALA A 342 3.99 -19.79 15.91
N PHE A 343 4.68 -19.68 17.06
CA PHE A 343 6.12 -19.40 17.08
C PHE A 343 6.95 -20.54 16.51
N ALA A 344 6.57 -21.80 16.76
CA ALA A 344 7.28 -22.96 16.19
C ALA A 344 7.19 -22.98 14.65
N LYS A 345 6.07 -22.52 14.07
CA LYS A 345 5.92 -22.35 12.61
C LYS A 345 6.80 -21.25 12.01
N LEU A 346 7.32 -20.33 12.83
CA LEU A 346 8.24 -19.29 12.37
C LEU A 346 9.71 -19.73 12.34
N VAL A 347 10.04 -20.83 13.02
CA VAL A 347 11.40 -21.37 13.04
C VAL A 347 11.70 -21.97 11.67
N ARG A 348 12.84 -21.55 11.10
CA ARG A 348 13.37 -22.12 9.87
C ARG A 348 14.30 -23.29 10.20
N PRO A 349 14.46 -24.28 9.29
CA PRO A 349 15.34 -25.42 9.51
C PRO A 349 16.79 -25.03 9.87
N GLU A 350 17.27 -23.90 9.36
CA GLU A 350 18.61 -23.37 9.61
C GLU A 350 18.73 -22.43 10.82
N GLU A 351 17.65 -22.20 11.57
CA GLU A 351 17.65 -21.23 12.67
C GLU A 351 18.39 -21.78 13.89
N THR A 352 19.36 -21.02 14.42
CA THR A 352 20.09 -21.36 15.64
C THR A 352 19.43 -20.71 16.87
N VAL A 353 19.85 -21.11 18.08
CA VAL A 353 19.38 -20.52 19.34
C VAL A 353 19.65 -19.02 19.39
N GLU A 354 20.87 -18.61 19.02
CA GLU A 354 21.31 -17.21 19.05
C GLU A 354 20.55 -16.36 18.02
N ASN A 355 20.33 -16.92 16.83
CA ASN A 355 19.56 -16.26 15.77
C ASN A 355 18.09 -16.11 16.18
N PHE A 356 17.48 -17.14 16.75
CA PHE A 356 16.11 -17.06 17.23
C PHE A 356 15.97 -16.07 18.40
N GLN A 357 16.92 -16.08 19.32
CA GLN A 357 16.95 -15.16 20.45
C GLN A 357 16.98 -13.69 19.99
N SER A 358 17.95 -13.33 19.15
CA SER A 358 18.12 -11.96 18.66
C SER A 358 16.97 -11.49 17.76
N LYS A 359 16.45 -12.37 16.89
CA LYS A 359 15.44 -11.99 15.89
C LYS A 359 14.00 -12.04 16.40
N VAL A 360 13.72 -12.91 17.36
CA VAL A 360 12.35 -13.18 17.83
C VAL A 360 12.22 -12.84 19.30
N VAL A 361 13.06 -13.40 20.18
CA VAL A 361 12.87 -13.31 21.63
C VAL A 361 13.05 -11.87 22.13
N GLU A 362 14.07 -11.14 21.67
CA GLU A 362 14.26 -9.73 22.06
C GLU A 362 13.07 -8.85 21.69
N VAL A 363 12.47 -9.11 20.52
CA VAL A 363 11.27 -8.40 20.05
C VAL A 363 10.06 -8.78 20.89
N VAL A 364 9.89 -10.08 21.19
CA VAL A 364 8.85 -10.59 22.09
C VAL A 364 8.95 -9.92 23.45
N ASP A 365 10.13 -9.86 24.05
CA ASP A 365 10.34 -9.23 25.37
C ASP A 365 9.99 -7.74 25.35
N LYS A 366 10.33 -7.04 24.26
CA LYS A 366 9.93 -5.64 24.08
C LYS A 366 8.41 -5.50 24.01
N CYS A 367 7.73 -6.35 23.26
CA CYS A 367 6.26 -6.35 23.16
C CYS A 367 5.60 -6.70 24.50
N THR A 368 6.17 -7.66 25.25
CA THR A 368 5.72 -8.03 26.60
C THR A 368 5.78 -6.85 27.55
N ARG A 369 6.93 -6.16 27.63
CA ARG A 369 7.10 -4.97 28.49
C ARG A 369 6.11 -3.87 28.13
N ARG A 370 5.92 -3.61 26.83
CA ARG A 370 4.93 -2.64 26.34
C ARG A 370 3.52 -3.01 26.81
N ALA A 371 3.11 -4.26 26.64
CA ALA A 371 1.77 -4.72 27.04
C ALA A 371 1.56 -4.63 28.56
N GLN A 372 2.56 -5.03 29.36
CA GLN A 372 2.52 -4.88 30.83
C GLN A 372 2.40 -3.42 31.25
N HIS A 373 3.17 -2.53 30.61
CA HIS A 373 3.11 -1.10 30.85
C HIS A 373 1.72 -0.55 30.53
N ALA A 374 1.17 -0.86 29.35
CA ALA A 374 -0.18 -0.46 28.96
C ALA A 374 -1.22 -0.94 29.99
N SER A 375 -1.19 -2.21 30.40
CA SER A 375 -2.10 -2.74 31.43
C SER A 375 -1.98 -2.00 32.76
N LYS A 376 -0.75 -1.65 33.19
CA LYS A 376 -0.53 -0.85 34.40
C LYS A 376 -1.16 0.53 34.26
N GLN A 377 -0.90 1.22 33.15
CA GLN A 377 -1.42 2.57 32.93
C GLN A 377 -2.95 2.59 32.82
N ILE A 378 -3.54 1.60 32.16
CA ILE A 378 -5.01 1.47 32.07
C ILE A 378 -5.66 1.24 33.41
N SER A 379 -5.06 0.48 34.32
CA SER A 379 -5.64 0.32 35.65
C SER A 379 -5.78 1.66 36.41
N ILE A 380 -4.90 2.62 36.12
CA ILE A 380 -4.95 3.99 36.67
C ILE A 380 -5.95 4.85 35.89
N LEU A 381 -5.95 4.76 34.55
CA LEU A 381 -6.75 5.61 33.67
C LEU A 381 -8.23 5.17 33.56
N SER A 382 -8.54 3.91 33.80
CA SER A 382 -9.86 3.31 33.57
C SER A 382 -11.01 4.05 34.28
N PRO A 383 -10.90 4.51 35.55
CA PRO A 383 -11.95 5.31 36.16
C PRO A 383 -12.23 6.63 35.43
N ALA A 384 -11.19 7.33 34.97
CA ALA A 384 -11.34 8.59 34.23
C ALA A 384 -11.87 8.35 32.80
N LEU A 385 -11.38 7.32 32.11
CA LEU A 385 -11.90 6.90 30.80
C LEU A 385 -13.38 6.52 30.87
N THR A 386 -13.81 5.87 31.95
CA THR A 386 -15.21 5.52 32.20
C THR A 386 -16.07 6.77 32.37
N LYS A 387 -15.63 7.73 33.21
CA LYS A 387 -16.33 9.02 33.38
C LYS A 387 -16.43 9.82 32.09
N LEU A 388 -15.37 9.85 31.28
CA LEU A 388 -15.40 10.49 29.96
C LEU A 388 -16.43 9.83 29.06
N HIS A 389 -16.42 8.50 29.00
CA HIS A 389 -17.38 7.73 28.21
C HIS A 389 -18.82 8.00 28.63
N GLU A 390 -19.11 7.97 29.93
CA GLU A 390 -20.42 8.30 30.51
C GLU A 390 -20.86 9.73 30.15
N ALA A 391 -19.96 10.71 30.32
CA ALA A 391 -20.26 12.12 30.05
C ALA A 391 -20.59 12.40 28.58
N CYS A 392 -20.06 11.61 27.64
CA CYS A 392 -20.38 11.72 26.22
C CYS A 392 -21.33 10.64 25.69
N GLU A 393 -21.87 9.78 26.56
CA GLU A 393 -22.66 8.60 26.22
C GLU A 393 -22.01 7.70 25.14
N GLY A 394 -20.69 7.59 25.17
CA GLY A 394 -19.90 6.84 24.19
C GLY A 394 -19.86 7.46 22.78
N SER A 395 -20.23 8.74 22.61
CA SER A 395 -20.18 9.46 21.34
C SER A 395 -18.80 9.32 20.68
N SER A 396 -18.74 8.63 19.54
CA SER A 396 -17.52 8.44 18.76
C SER A 396 -16.87 9.77 18.39
N LYS A 397 -17.67 10.81 18.15
CA LYS A 397 -17.17 12.16 17.84
C LYS A 397 -16.44 12.77 19.04
N SER A 398 -17.05 12.72 20.23
CA SER A 398 -16.47 13.31 21.44
C SER A 398 -15.24 12.53 21.92
N LEU A 399 -15.28 11.19 21.82
CA LEU A 399 -14.12 10.34 22.11
C LEU A 399 -12.98 10.58 21.11
N PHE A 400 -13.30 10.84 19.84
CA PHE A 400 -12.32 11.22 18.83
C PHE A 400 -11.70 12.60 19.13
N GLU A 401 -12.49 13.59 19.53
CA GLU A 401 -11.98 14.92 19.94
C GLU A 401 -11.00 14.80 21.11
N PHE A 402 -11.33 14.00 22.13
CA PHE A 402 -10.39 13.65 23.21
C PHE A 402 -9.11 13.00 22.68
N PHE A 403 -9.24 12.00 21.82
CA PHE A 403 -8.10 11.30 21.24
C PHE A 403 -7.18 12.26 20.47
N MET A 404 -7.75 13.19 19.69
CA MET A 404 -6.99 14.16 18.92
C MET A 404 -6.19 15.13 19.77
N ASP A 405 -6.63 15.40 21.01
CA ASP A 405 -5.87 16.21 21.95
C ASP A 405 -4.64 15.47 22.52
N LEU A 406 -4.66 14.13 22.55
CA LEU A 406 -3.48 13.32 22.87
C LEU A 406 -2.50 13.23 21.70
N VAL A 407 -2.99 13.40 20.48
CA VAL A 407 -2.17 13.33 19.26
C VAL A 407 -1.36 14.61 19.07
N PRO A 408 -0.04 14.52 18.81
CA PRO A 408 0.80 15.68 18.49
C PRO A 408 0.21 16.51 17.34
N GLU A 409 0.22 17.83 17.47
CA GLU A 409 -0.45 18.75 16.54
C GLU A 409 -0.01 18.55 15.08
N ALA A 410 1.28 18.30 14.85
CA ALA A 410 1.86 18.01 13.53
C ALA A 410 1.27 16.77 12.84
N GLN A 411 0.61 15.88 13.59
CA GLN A 411 0.08 14.60 13.11
C GLN A 411 -1.45 14.54 13.11
N ARG A 412 -2.12 15.59 13.61
CA ARG A 412 -3.57 15.74 13.53
C ARG A 412 -4.09 15.83 12.09
N PRO A 413 -3.43 16.53 11.14
CA PRO A 413 -3.89 16.63 9.77
C PRO A 413 -3.73 15.29 9.04
N GLY A 414 -4.82 14.53 8.90
CA GLY A 414 -4.85 13.29 8.12
C GLY A 414 -5.54 12.11 8.79
N LEU A 415 -5.87 12.21 10.08
CA LEU A 415 -6.69 11.22 10.77
C LEU A 415 -8.14 11.74 10.85
N THR A 416 -9.06 11.02 10.20
CA THR A 416 -10.50 11.28 10.28
C THR A 416 -11.14 10.41 11.37
N GLN A 417 -12.31 10.80 11.87
CA GLN A 417 -13.10 9.99 12.81
C GLN A 417 -13.40 8.60 12.25
N GLU A 418 -13.71 8.50 10.94
CA GLU A 418 -13.97 7.22 10.26
C GLU A 418 -12.73 6.30 10.29
N GLN A 419 -11.55 6.85 10.00
CA GLN A 419 -10.30 6.10 10.08
C GLN A 419 -9.97 5.71 11.52
N TRP A 420 -10.18 6.60 12.48
CA TRP A 420 -9.99 6.31 13.90
C TRP A 420 -10.90 5.17 14.37
N ASN A 421 -12.18 5.22 14.00
CA ASN A 421 -13.17 4.17 14.25
C ASN A 421 -12.71 2.82 13.68
N SER A 422 -12.29 2.78 12.41
CA SER A 422 -11.91 1.52 11.77
C SER A 422 -10.54 0.98 12.20
N LEU A 423 -9.55 1.85 12.40
CA LEU A 423 -8.15 1.45 12.56
C LEU A 423 -7.75 1.33 14.03
N ILE A 424 -8.28 2.19 14.89
CA ILE A 424 -7.92 2.24 16.31
C ILE A 424 -8.99 1.54 17.14
N MET A 425 -10.24 1.96 17.01
CA MET A 425 -11.37 1.41 17.77
C MET A 425 -11.87 0.06 17.23
N LYS A 426 -11.46 -0.30 15.98
CA LYS A 426 -11.85 -1.54 15.28
C LYS A 426 -13.37 -1.73 15.20
N VAL A 427 -14.11 -0.64 15.08
CA VAL A 427 -15.56 -0.62 14.86
C VAL A 427 -15.88 -0.17 13.44
N HIS A 428 -17.13 -0.28 13.04
CA HIS A 428 -17.57 0.24 11.75
C HIS A 428 -17.24 1.75 11.62
N PRO A 429 -16.76 2.25 10.46
CA PRO A 429 -16.36 3.65 10.31
C PRO A 429 -17.45 4.65 10.72
N LYS A 430 -18.72 4.27 10.49
CA LYS A 430 -19.91 5.07 10.81
C LYS A 430 -20.49 4.80 12.21
N THR A 431 -19.77 4.12 13.09
CA THR A 431 -20.22 3.89 14.47
C THR A 431 -20.34 5.22 15.21
N GLU A 432 -21.55 5.57 15.63
CA GLU A 432 -21.82 6.82 16.35
C GLU A 432 -21.59 6.68 17.86
N LYS A 433 -21.84 5.50 18.43
CA LYS A 433 -21.64 5.19 19.84
C LYS A 433 -20.72 3.98 20.01
N ILE A 434 -19.59 4.18 20.68
CA ILE A 434 -18.60 3.14 20.96
C ILE A 434 -18.90 2.54 22.33
N PRO A 435 -19.01 1.22 22.47
CA PRO A 435 -19.15 0.57 23.78
C PRO A 435 -17.96 0.84 24.70
N LEU A 436 -18.19 0.96 26.02
CA LEU A 436 -17.15 1.30 27.00
C LEU A 436 -15.99 0.31 27.01
N ASP A 437 -16.31 -0.98 26.98
CA ASP A 437 -15.35 -2.08 26.92
C ASP A 437 -14.48 -2.00 25.67
N VAL A 438 -15.09 -1.74 24.50
CA VAL A 438 -14.37 -1.54 23.24
C VAL A 438 -13.46 -0.32 23.31
N PHE A 439 -13.94 0.79 23.90
CA PHE A 439 -13.14 2.00 24.06
C PHE A 439 -11.92 1.76 24.95
N ILE A 440 -12.10 1.20 26.15
CA ILE A 440 -11.00 0.93 27.09
C ILE A 440 -9.98 -0.05 26.49
N LEU A 441 -10.44 -1.16 25.90
CA LEU A 441 -9.56 -2.17 25.31
C LEU A 441 -8.79 -1.61 24.12
N SER A 442 -9.45 -0.84 23.25
CA SER A 442 -8.79 -0.23 22.10
C SER A 442 -7.79 0.85 22.52
N PHE A 443 -8.13 1.62 23.56
CA PHE A 443 -7.22 2.60 24.15
C PHE A 443 -5.98 1.90 24.73
N GLN A 444 -6.15 0.81 25.49
CA GLN A 444 -5.05 -0.02 25.98
C GLN A 444 -4.16 -0.55 24.85
N ASP A 445 -4.77 -1.15 23.82
CA ASP A 445 -4.07 -1.75 22.68
C ASP A 445 -3.21 -0.72 21.93
N SER A 446 -3.60 0.55 22.00
CA SER A 446 -2.96 1.67 21.32
C SER A 446 -1.81 2.32 22.10
N MET A 447 -1.65 2.02 23.41
CA MET A 447 -0.58 2.59 24.23
C MET A 447 0.81 2.02 23.88
N ASP A 448 1.86 2.81 24.07
CA ASP A 448 3.27 2.41 24.00
C ASP A 448 3.99 2.48 25.37
N ASP A 449 5.28 2.13 25.40
CA ASP A 449 6.14 2.09 26.60
C ASP A 449 6.46 3.46 27.25
N SER A 450 6.05 4.56 26.64
CA SER A 450 6.25 5.95 27.06
C SER A 450 4.95 6.72 27.32
N ASP A 451 3.78 6.09 27.10
CA ASP A 451 2.51 6.64 27.54
C ASP A 451 2.40 6.57 29.05
N ASP A 452 2.07 7.69 29.69
CA ASP A 452 2.00 7.73 31.15
C ASP A 452 0.72 8.44 31.63
N SER A 453 0.11 7.88 32.66
CA SER A 453 -1.13 8.40 33.24
C SER A 453 -0.99 9.85 33.69
N SER A 454 0.19 10.29 34.16
CA SER A 454 0.42 11.68 34.55
C SER A 454 0.27 12.68 33.40
N LYS A 455 0.45 12.23 32.16
CA LYS A 455 0.27 13.05 30.94
C LYS A 455 -1.15 12.97 30.38
N ILE A 456 -1.78 11.81 30.50
CA ILE A 456 -3.09 11.55 29.91
C ILE A 456 -4.24 12.03 30.82
N LEU A 457 -4.11 11.90 32.14
CA LEU A 457 -5.14 12.29 33.11
C LEU A 457 -5.57 13.76 32.98
N PRO A 458 -4.66 14.75 32.91
CA PRO A 458 -5.08 16.16 32.80
C PRO A 458 -5.91 16.44 31.54
N VAL A 459 -5.60 15.75 30.43
CA VAL A 459 -6.36 15.88 29.18
C VAL A 459 -7.74 15.24 29.33
N LEU A 460 -7.82 14.07 29.96
CA LEU A 460 -9.10 13.41 30.28
C LEU A 460 -10.00 14.29 31.14
N GLU A 461 -9.47 14.84 32.23
CA GLU A 461 -10.20 15.68 33.18
C GLU A 461 -10.75 16.94 32.50
N LYS A 462 -9.94 17.62 31.69
CA LYS A 462 -10.36 18.76 30.87
C LYS A 462 -11.57 18.42 29.98
N HIS A 463 -11.53 17.28 29.27
CA HIS A 463 -12.63 16.89 28.38
C HIS A 463 -13.90 16.52 29.17
N ILE A 464 -13.77 15.85 30.32
CA ILE A 464 -14.89 15.54 31.21
C ILE A 464 -15.55 16.84 31.70
N GLU A 465 -14.77 17.82 32.14
CA GLU A 465 -15.27 19.13 32.59
C GLU A 465 -15.97 19.90 31.46
N MET A 466 -15.39 19.92 30.25
CA MET A 466 -16.00 20.56 29.08
C MET A 466 -17.35 19.96 28.72
N LEU A 467 -17.48 18.63 28.77
CA LEU A 467 -18.75 17.94 28.47
C LEU A 467 -19.80 18.21 29.56
N ASN A 468 -19.41 18.21 30.83
CA ASN A 468 -20.31 18.48 31.95
C ASN A 468 -20.77 19.94 32.02
N SER A 469 -19.90 20.89 31.67
CA SER A 469 -20.21 22.32 31.64
C SER A 469 -20.98 22.75 30.37
N GLY A 470 -20.80 22.02 29.26
CA GLY A 470 -21.48 22.25 27.98
C GLY A 470 -23.00 22.04 28.01
N GLY A 471 -23.54 21.40 29.05
CA GLY A 471 -24.98 21.33 29.33
C GLY A 471 -25.58 22.60 29.94
N ALA A 472 -24.76 23.51 30.49
CA ALA A 472 -25.21 24.68 31.25
C ALA A 472 -24.84 26.04 30.64
N ALA A 473 -23.99 26.11 29.61
CA ALA A 473 -23.40 27.38 29.18
C ALA A 473 -23.26 27.59 27.66
N ARG A 474 -24.29 27.29 26.85
CA ARG A 474 -24.44 27.94 25.53
C ARG A 474 -25.00 29.36 25.71
N GLY A 475 -24.22 30.23 26.32
CA GLY A 475 -24.61 31.62 26.51
C GLY A 475 -23.68 32.39 27.42
N LYS A 476 -22.45 32.67 26.99
CA LYS A 476 -21.80 34.00 26.97
C LYS A 476 -20.28 33.94 26.89
N THR A 477 -19.76 34.71 25.92
CA THR A 477 -18.50 35.47 25.87
C THR A 477 -17.13 34.77 25.93
N SER A 478 -16.46 34.85 24.78
CA SER A 478 -15.23 35.63 24.48
C SER A 478 -14.14 35.84 25.54
N GLN A 479 -12.91 35.58 25.06
CA GLN A 479 -11.66 36.33 25.25
C GLN A 479 -11.01 36.45 26.65
N GLU A 480 -9.68 36.28 26.62
CA GLU A 480 -8.65 36.54 27.64
C GLU A 480 -8.48 35.52 28.76
N GLU A 481 -7.39 34.75 28.67
CA GLU A 481 -6.39 34.49 29.73
C GLU A 481 -5.31 33.58 29.11
N GLU A 482 -4.21 34.13 28.61
CA GLU A 482 -2.96 34.51 29.31
C GLU A 482 -2.00 33.31 29.48
N ALA A 483 -0.81 33.51 28.93
CA ALA A 483 0.22 32.52 28.74
C ALA A 483 0.85 32.09 30.07
N THR A 484 0.66 30.83 30.45
CA THR A 484 1.63 30.11 31.27
C THR A 484 2.15 28.90 30.49
N ASN A 485 3.34 29.10 29.96
CA ASN A 485 4.11 28.16 29.17
C ASN A 485 4.63 27.04 30.08
N VAL A 486 3.85 25.97 30.24
CA VAL A 486 4.35 24.65 30.62
C VAL A 486 3.93 23.71 29.52
N ASN A 487 4.79 23.56 28.50
CA ASN A 487 4.60 22.58 27.43
C ASN A 487 4.91 21.19 28.02
N PRO A 488 3.91 20.36 28.36
CA PRO A 488 4.18 19.01 28.83
C PRO A 488 4.55 18.22 27.58
N SER A 489 5.83 17.84 27.47
CA SER A 489 6.32 16.99 26.39
C SER A 489 5.33 15.87 26.05
N ALA A 490 4.68 15.99 24.89
CA ALA A 490 3.70 15.04 24.40
C ALA A 490 4.30 13.62 24.42
N PRO A 491 3.52 12.57 24.77
CA PRO A 491 4.00 11.20 24.69
C PRO A 491 4.48 10.89 23.26
N ARG A 492 5.64 10.24 23.11
CA ARG A 492 6.26 9.90 21.80
C ARG A 492 5.51 8.78 21.05
N THR A 493 4.33 8.42 21.55
CA THR A 493 3.63 7.14 21.35
C THR A 493 2.80 7.09 20.11
N TRP A 494 2.19 8.21 19.79
CA TRP A 494 1.51 8.38 18.54
C TRP A 494 2.48 8.53 17.38
N GLU A 495 3.78 8.77 17.60
CA GLU A 495 4.74 8.80 16.49
C GLU A 495 4.91 7.45 15.79
N ALA A 496 4.74 6.29 16.43
CA ALA A 496 4.90 5.00 15.74
C ALA A 496 3.64 4.62 14.94
N LEU A 497 2.45 4.86 15.51
CA LEU A 497 1.16 4.65 14.87
C LEU A 497 0.92 5.70 13.76
N LEU A 498 1.30 6.95 14.04
CA LEU A 498 1.27 8.05 13.09
C LEU A 498 2.53 8.12 12.23
N ARG A 499 3.65 7.43 12.45
CA ARG A 499 4.69 7.21 11.40
C ARG A 499 4.20 6.25 10.34
N LYS A 500 3.32 5.30 10.69
CA LYS A 500 2.59 4.49 9.70
C LYS A 500 1.63 5.35 8.90
N LEU A 501 0.82 6.18 9.58
CA LEU A 501 -0.09 7.12 8.90
C LEU A 501 0.66 8.32 8.27
N SER A 502 1.86 8.67 8.74
CA SER A 502 2.74 9.75 8.27
C SER A 502 3.69 9.25 7.20
N GLN A 503 3.91 7.96 6.98
CA GLN A 503 4.47 7.48 5.71
C GLN A 503 3.46 7.76 4.60
N GLU A 504 2.18 7.41 4.82
CA GLU A 504 1.07 7.77 3.93
C GLU A 504 0.82 9.29 3.88
N ALA A 505 0.98 10.03 4.99
CA ALA A 505 0.80 11.48 5.03
C ALA A 505 2.05 12.28 4.64
N LYS A 506 3.26 11.73 4.69
CA LYS A 506 4.49 12.34 4.12
C LYS A 506 4.48 12.23 2.62
N VAL A 507 3.92 11.16 2.05
CA VAL A 507 3.57 11.12 0.63
C VAL A 507 2.61 12.28 0.31
N LYS A 508 1.55 12.47 1.09
CA LYS A 508 0.59 13.59 0.92
C LYS A 508 1.14 14.99 1.23
N LEU A 509 2.09 15.13 2.16
CA LEU A 509 2.72 16.40 2.54
C LEU A 509 3.84 16.76 1.56
N TRP A 510 4.59 15.79 1.05
CA TRP A 510 5.51 15.99 -0.07
C TRP A 510 4.75 16.40 -1.33
N GLU A 511 3.59 15.80 -1.62
CA GLU A 511 2.66 16.26 -2.67
C GLU A 511 2.21 17.71 -2.46
N ARG A 512 1.96 18.13 -1.20
CA ARG A 512 1.54 19.51 -0.87
C ARG A 512 2.68 20.53 -0.93
N VAL A 513 3.88 20.20 -0.44
CA VAL A 513 5.10 21.04 -0.53
C VAL A 513 5.57 21.18 -1.97
N THR A 514 5.43 20.14 -2.80
CA THR A 514 5.70 20.21 -4.24
C THR A 514 4.68 21.10 -4.97
N LYS A 515 3.45 21.20 -4.44
CA LYS A 515 2.39 22.09 -4.96
C LYS A 515 2.60 23.56 -4.55
N GLU A 516 3.05 23.82 -3.33
CA GLU A 516 3.35 25.18 -2.84
C GLU A 516 4.67 25.74 -3.42
N ASN A 517 5.72 24.92 -3.57
CA ASN A 517 6.96 25.35 -4.25
C ASN A 517 6.76 25.61 -5.75
N ARG A 518 5.74 25.02 -6.40
CA ARG A 518 5.34 25.40 -7.76
C ARG A 518 4.62 26.75 -7.85
N SER A 519 4.07 27.25 -6.74
CA SER A 519 3.44 28.57 -6.68
C SER A 519 4.41 29.72 -6.37
N LEU A 520 5.62 29.42 -5.89
CA LEU A 520 6.67 30.41 -5.61
C LEU A 520 7.72 30.55 -6.73
N VAL A 521 7.67 29.71 -7.77
CA VAL A 521 8.50 29.84 -8.99
C VAL A 521 7.74 30.54 -10.13
N VAL A 522 6.52 31.02 -9.86
CA VAL A 522 5.75 31.88 -10.77
C VAL A 522 5.35 33.15 -10.00
N ASN A 523 6.35 33.99 -9.73
CA ASN A 523 6.24 35.44 -9.64
C ASN A 523 7.59 36.06 -10.04
#